data_AF-A0A6I4U8B3-F1
#
_entry.id   AF-A0A6I4U8B3-F1
#
_cell.length_a   1.000
_cell.length_b   1.000
_cell.length_c   1.000
_cell.angle_alpha   90.00
_cell.angle_beta   90.00
_cell.angle_gamma   90.00
#
_symmetry.space_group_name_H-M   'P 1'
#
loop_
_entity.id
_entity.type
_entity.pdbx_description
1 polymer ?
#
loop_
_entity_poly.entity_id
_entity_poly.type
_entity_poly.pdbx_seq_one_letter_code
_entity_poly.pdbx_strand_id
1 'polypeptide(L)'
;MDPVVAGFLARASEGDCDALFELGVVYSTGSNGARVDLVEAHKWFNLAALGGSEEAKHCRADISDEMTAREIADAQREARDWLSLTARRVA
;
A
#
# COMPACT_ATOMS: atom_id res chain seq x y z
N MET A 1 -3.54 12.84 -9.69
CA MET A 1 -3.86 11.93 -8.57
C MET A 1 -5.34 12.07 -8.31
N ASP A 2 -6.08 10.97 -8.33
CA ASP A 2 -7.51 10.98 -7.98
C ASP A 2 -7.70 11.55 -6.55
N PRO A 3 -8.72 12.39 -6.30
CA PRO A 3 -8.93 13.02 -4.99
C PRO A 3 -9.10 12.02 -3.84
N VAL A 4 -9.56 10.80 -4.11
CA VAL A 4 -9.72 9.74 -3.08
C VAL A 4 -8.36 9.20 -2.66
N VAL A 5 -7.50 8.85 -3.62
CA VAL A 5 -6.12 8.40 -3.35
C VAL A 5 -5.35 9.47 -2.58
N ALA A 6 -5.51 10.74 -2.95
CA ALA A 6 -4.86 11.84 -2.24
C ALA A 6 -5.32 11.94 -0.77
N GLY A 7 -6.60 11.74 -0.50
CA GLY A 7 -7.14 11.71 0.86
C GLY A 7 -6.57 10.57 1.71
N PHE A 8 -6.49 9.36 1.15
CA PHE A 8 -5.89 8.23 1.85
C PHE A 8 -4.39 8.42 2.08
N LEU A 9 -3.65 8.95 1.12
CA LEU A 9 -2.22 9.25 1.30
C LEU A 9 -1.98 10.25 2.43
N ALA A 10 -2.85 11.26 2.59
CA ALA A 10 -2.73 12.22 3.69
C ALA A 10 -2.89 11.52 5.04
N ARG A 11 -3.97 10.75 5.23
CA ARG A 11 -4.19 10.00 6.48
C ARG A 11 -3.10 8.95 6.74
N ALA A 12 -2.69 8.22 5.71
CA ALA A 12 -1.61 7.24 5.82
C ALA A 12 -0.30 7.88 6.27
N SER A 13 -0.02 9.13 5.84
CA SER A 13 1.16 9.87 6.28
C SER A 13 1.11 10.31 7.75
N GLU A 14 -0.08 10.34 8.34
CA GLU A 14 -0.33 10.59 9.76
C GLU A 14 -0.32 9.29 10.60
N GLY A 15 -0.10 8.13 9.97
CA GLY A 15 -0.04 6.82 10.65
C GLY A 15 -1.34 6.02 10.62
N ASP A 16 -2.35 6.46 9.87
CA ASP A 16 -3.60 5.72 9.70
C ASP A 16 -3.38 4.40 8.92
N CYS A 17 -3.47 3.27 9.64
CA CYS A 17 -3.30 1.94 9.07
C CYS A 17 -4.46 1.51 8.17
N ASP A 18 -5.68 2.00 8.43
CA ASP A 18 -6.85 1.71 7.61
C ASP A 18 -6.71 2.42 6.25
N ALA A 19 -6.18 3.65 6.26
CA ALA A 19 -5.87 4.35 5.00
C ALA A 19 -4.83 3.61 4.14
N LEU A 20 -3.85 2.96 4.76
CA LEU A 20 -2.90 2.10 4.04
C LEU A 20 -3.61 0.88 3.43
N PHE A 21 -4.54 0.26 4.15
CA PHE A 21 -5.33 -0.85 3.61
C PHE A 21 -6.20 -0.43 2.43
N GLU A 22 -6.93 0.69 2.55
CA GLU A 22 -7.78 1.23 1.49
C GLU A 22 -6.99 1.57 0.21
N LEU A 23 -5.77 2.12 0.34
CA LEU A 23 -4.88 2.31 -0.81
C LEU A 23 -4.58 0.98 -1.51
N GLY A 24 -4.30 -0.08 -0.74
CA GLY A 24 -4.09 -1.42 -1.28
C GLY A 24 -5.28 -1.90 -2.10
N VAL A 25 -6.50 -1.72 -1.59
CA VAL A 25 -7.74 -2.09 -2.28
C VAL A 25 -7.95 -1.29 -3.56
N VAL A 26 -7.68 0.02 -3.53
CA VAL A 26 -7.83 0.88 -4.71
C VAL A 26 -6.92 0.41 -5.85
N TYR A 27 -5.65 0.13 -5.55
CA TYR A 27 -4.70 -0.32 -6.56
C TYR A 27 -4.90 -1.78 -6.97
N SER A 28 -5.40 -2.67 -6.11
CA SER A 28 -5.67 -4.07 -6.49
C SER A 28 -6.90 -4.19 -7.39
N THR A 29 -7.92 -3.37 -7.16
CA THR A 29 -9.19 -3.44 -7.91
C THR A 29 -9.25 -2.45 -9.08
N GLY A 30 -8.35 -1.45 -9.13
CA GLY A 30 -8.47 -0.34 -10.05
C GLY A 30 -9.73 0.50 -9.81
N SER A 31 -10.21 0.54 -8.56
CA SER A 31 -11.38 1.34 -8.20
C SER A 31 -11.05 2.83 -8.22
N ASN A 32 -12.09 3.67 -8.20
CA ASN A 32 -11.95 5.13 -8.12
C ASN A 32 -11.08 5.72 -9.26
N GLY A 33 -11.13 5.11 -10.45
CA GLY A 33 -10.39 5.58 -11.63
C GLY A 33 -8.90 5.28 -11.61
N ALA A 34 -8.40 4.56 -10.60
CA ALA A 34 -7.05 4.02 -10.61
C ALA A 34 -6.92 2.91 -11.65
N ARG A 35 -5.71 2.69 -12.16
CA ARG A 35 -5.40 1.46 -12.90
C ARG A 35 -5.02 0.39 -11.89
N VAL A 36 -5.35 -0.86 -12.21
CA VAL A 36 -4.86 -2.00 -11.44
C VAL A 36 -3.33 -1.97 -11.48
N ASP A 37 -2.73 -1.96 -10.29
CA ASP A 37 -1.29 -1.95 -10.09
C ASP A 37 -0.97 -2.79 -8.85
N LEU A 38 -0.57 -4.05 -9.08
CA LEU A 38 -0.30 -4.99 -8.00
C LEU A 38 0.96 -4.62 -7.20
N VAL A 39 1.89 -3.87 -7.79
CA VAL A 39 3.09 -3.40 -7.08
C VAL A 39 2.71 -2.36 -6.04
N GLU A 40 1.92 -1.36 -6.42
CA GLU A 40 1.38 -0.38 -5.47
C GLU A 40 0.45 -1.05 -4.44
N ALA A 41 -0.44 -1.96 -4.87
CA ALA A 41 -1.33 -2.68 -3.96
C ALA A 41 -0.55 -3.46 -2.90
N HIS A 42 0.43 -4.26 -3.31
CA HIS A 42 1.27 -5.06 -2.42
C HIS A 42 2.03 -4.18 -1.44
N LYS A 43 2.60 -3.06 -1.90
CA LYS A 43 3.27 -2.08 -1.04
C LYS A 43 2.35 -1.56 0.06
N TRP A 44 1.14 -1.13 -0.27
CA TRP A 44 0.20 -0.58 0.71
C TRP A 44 -0.31 -1.63 1.69
N PHE A 45 -0.64 -2.83 1.20
CA PHE A 45 -1.00 -3.94 2.08
C PHE A 45 0.16 -4.38 2.98
N ASN A 46 1.40 -4.36 2.49
CA ASN A 46 2.58 -4.65 3.31
C ASN A 46 2.76 -3.65 4.45
N LEU A 47 2.51 -2.37 4.20
CA LEU A 47 2.59 -1.32 5.22
C LEU A 47 1.46 -1.44 6.25
N ALA A 48 0.23 -1.67 5.80
CA ALA A 48 -0.92 -1.91 6.70
C ALA A 48 -0.72 -3.17 7.55
N ALA A 49 -0.18 -4.24 6.96
CA ALA A 49 0.17 -5.48 7.66
C ALA A 49 1.23 -5.27 8.74
N LEU A 50 2.23 -4.42 8.48
CA LEU A 50 3.24 -4.02 9.47
C LEU A 50 2.61 -3.25 10.65
N GLY A 51 1.55 -2.48 10.37
CA GLY A 51 0.73 -1.80 11.37
C GLY A 51 -0.23 -2.70 12.16
N GLY A 52 -0.29 -4.00 11.82
CA GLY A 52 -1.11 -4.98 12.53
C GLY A 52 -2.42 -5.38 11.84
N SER A 53 -2.68 -4.93 10.60
CA SER A 53 -3.85 -5.38 9.85
C SER A 53 -3.69 -6.83 9.34
N GLU A 54 -4.43 -7.76 9.93
CA GLU A 54 -4.47 -9.16 9.45
C GLU A 54 -5.14 -9.29 8.08
N GLU A 55 -6.14 -8.45 7.80
CA GLU A 55 -6.78 -8.41 6.48
C GLU A 55 -5.77 -8.02 5.39
N ALA A 56 -4.95 -6.99 5.65
CA ALA A 56 -3.89 -6.61 4.72
C ALA A 56 -2.85 -7.71 4.51
N LYS A 57 -2.56 -8.53 5.54
CA LYS A 57 -1.65 -9.69 5.38
C LYS A 57 -2.23 -10.71 4.42
N HIS A 58 -3.51 -11.03 4.53
CA HIS A 58 -4.20 -11.94 3.60
C HIS A 58 -4.22 -11.35 2.19
N CYS A 59 -4.70 -10.12 2.02
CA CYS A 59 -4.75 -9.50 0.68
C CYS A 59 -3.38 -9.40 0.03
N ARG A 60 -2.31 -9.09 0.79
CA ARG A 60 -0.94 -9.10 0.27
C ARG A 60 -0.53 -10.48 -0.23
N ALA A 61 -0.85 -11.54 0.52
CA ALA A 61 -0.54 -12.90 0.14
C ALA A 61 -1.30 -13.30 -1.13
N ASP A 62 -2.60 -13.02 -1.18
CA ASP A 62 -3.45 -13.36 -2.31
C ASP A 62 -2.95 -12.74 -3.62
N ILE A 63 -2.64 -11.44 -3.62
CA ILE A 63 -2.14 -10.78 -4.85
C ILE A 63 -0.70 -11.18 -5.19
N SER A 64 0.09 -11.66 -4.22
CA SER A 64 1.47 -12.09 -4.48
C SER A 64 1.53 -13.31 -5.39
N ASP A 65 0.49 -14.14 -5.41
CA ASP A 65 0.40 -15.31 -6.27
C ASP A 65 0.30 -14.93 -7.77
N GLU A 66 -0.15 -13.71 -8.07
CA GLU A 66 -0.25 -13.16 -9.44
C GLU A 66 0.98 -12.33 -9.83
N MET A 67 1.91 -12.09 -8.91
CA MET A 67 3.06 -11.23 -9.11
C MET A 67 4.34 -12.03 -9.38
N THR A 68 5.24 -11.43 -10.14
CA THR A 68 6.60 -11.94 -10.29
C THR A 68 7.45 -11.59 -9.06
N ALA A 69 8.51 -12.36 -8.83
CA ALA A 69 9.48 -12.07 -7.77
C ALA A 69 10.10 -10.66 -7.89
N ARG A 70 10.22 -10.14 -9.13
CA ARG A 70 10.71 -8.79 -9.38
C ARG A 70 9.70 -7.75 -8.90
N GLU A 71 8.43 -7.90 -9.23
CA GLU A 71 7.36 -7.00 -8.80
C GLU A 71 7.21 -7.00 -7.27
N ILE A 72 7.30 -8.17 -6.62
CA ILE A 72 7.31 -8.26 -5.16
C ILE A 72 8.51 -7.51 -4.57
N ALA A 73 9.71 -7.68 -5.13
CA ALA A 73 10.91 -6.98 -4.68
C ALA A 73 10.79 -5.46 -4.87
N ASP A 74 10.16 -5.01 -5.96
CA ASP A 74 9.87 -3.61 -6.23
C ASP A 74 8.90 -3.04 -5.19
N ALA A 75 7.78 -3.71 -4.93
CA ALA A 75 6.79 -3.31 -3.93
C ALA A 75 7.39 -3.21 -2.51
N GLN A 76 8.20 -4.20 -2.12
CA GLN A 76 8.86 -4.21 -0.81
C GLN A 76 9.90 -3.09 -0.67
N ARG A 77 10.64 -2.79 -1.75
CA ARG A 77 11.57 -1.64 -1.77
C ARG A 77 10.82 -0.34 -1.57
N GLU A 78 9.75 -0.13 -2.32
CA GLU A 78 8.94 1.09 -2.22
C GLU A 78 8.29 1.26 -0.85
N ALA A 79 7.82 0.17 -0.23
CA ALA A 79 7.28 0.21 1.13
C ALA A 79 8.34 0.68 2.15
N ARG A 80 9.57 0.17 2.05
CA ARG A 80 10.68 0.60 2.91
C ARG A 80 11.05 2.06 2.67
N ASP A 81 11.06 2.49 1.41
CA ASP A 81 11.38 3.87 1.06
C ASP A 81 10.29 4.82 1.60
N TRP A 82 9.01 4.41 1.53
CA TRP A 82 7.89 5.15 2.12
C TRP A 82 8.05 5.30 3.64
N LEU A 83 8.33 4.20 4.37
CA LEU A 83 8.57 4.26 5.83
C LEU A 83 9.73 5.19 6.18
N SER A 84 10.79 5.16 5.38
CA SER A 84 11.94 6.04 5.59
C SER A 84 11.60 7.51 5.38
N LEU A 85 10.72 7.81 4.42
CA LEU A 85 10.26 9.17 4.14
C LEU A 85 9.27 9.68 5.20
N THR A 86 8.32 8.86 5.62
CA THR A 86 7.34 9.26 6.64
C THR A 86 7.97 9.37 8.03
N ALA A 87 8.87 8.45 8.40
CA ALA A 87 9.60 8.54 9.67
C ALA A 87 10.46 9.82 9.79
N ARG A 88 11.02 10.31 8.67
CA ARG A 88 11.76 11.58 8.63
C ARG A 88 10.86 12.81 8.75
N ARG A 89 9.56 12.65 8.55
CA ARG A 89 8.57 13.74 8.54
C ARG A 89 7.99 14.02 9.93
N VAL A 90 8.08 13.02 10.82
CA VAL A 90 7.67 13.09 12.23
C VAL A 90 8.82 13.45 13.18
N ALA A 91 10.06 13.58 12.68
CA ALA A 91 11.26 13.97 13.44
C ALA A 91 11.60 15.44 13.21
#